data_AF-A0A504XXB9-F1
#
_entry.id   AF-A0A504XXB9-F1
#
_cell.length_a   1.000
_cell.length_b   1.000
_cell.length_c   1.000
_cell.angle_alpha   90.00
_cell.angle_beta   90.00
_cell.angle_gamma   90.00
#
_symmetry.space_group_name_H-M   'P 1'
#
loop_
_entity.id
_entity.type
_entity.pdbx_description
1 polymer ?
#
loop_
_entity_poly.entity_id
_entity_poly.type
_entity_poly.pdbx_seq_one_letter_code
_entity_poly.pdbx_strand_id
1 'polypeptide(L)'
;MRIKHSSHDSTHQVDQTHHHEDRSFERLKCLLNPHTQLDSYQIHIENVERTWNKLETMRTAGPDALEVVSDFDHTMSKFRENGVKIPSCHGIFEMDPEVTELARNKLKALTERYFPIEFDPALPVEDKIPHMIDWWSTAHQIIVDCRLHRKALEKTVRECNLVLRYAHAYQSIQSFDLC
;
A
#
# COMPACT_ATOMS: atom_id res chain seq x y z
N MET A 1 63.67 5.62 -30.65
CA MET A 1 62.60 4.61 -30.65
C MET A 1 61.38 5.25 -29.97
N ARG A 2 60.26 5.37 -30.67
CA ARG A 2 59.11 6.25 -30.35
C ARG A 2 57.90 5.36 -30.06
N ILE A 3 57.29 5.47 -28.88
CA ILE A 3 55.97 4.87 -28.54
C ILE A 3 55.25 5.91 -27.66
N LYS A 4 54.55 6.86 -28.28
CA LYS A 4 53.07 6.98 -28.42
C LYS A 4 52.32 7.06 -27.08
N HIS A 5 51.87 8.28 -26.77
CA HIS A 5 50.74 8.54 -25.86
C HIS A 5 49.47 7.88 -26.41
N SER A 6 48.76 7.14 -25.57
CA SER A 6 47.41 6.67 -25.83
C SER A 6 46.46 7.53 -25.01
N SER A 7 45.72 8.40 -25.69
CA SER A 7 44.57 9.12 -25.17
C SER A 7 43.48 8.10 -24.85
N HIS A 8 43.03 8.04 -23.60
CA HIS A 8 41.79 7.33 -23.28
C HIS A 8 40.62 8.20 -23.71
N ASP A 9 39.89 7.67 -24.68
CA ASP A 9 38.71 8.21 -25.32
C ASP A 9 37.53 8.15 -24.35
N SER A 10 37.07 9.31 -23.91
CA SER A 10 35.85 9.50 -23.12
C SER A 10 34.63 9.31 -24.04
N THR A 11 34.26 8.05 -24.29
CA THR A 11 33.05 7.71 -25.02
C THR A 11 31.91 7.42 -24.05
N HIS A 12 30.98 8.39 -23.99
CA HIS A 12 29.58 8.31 -23.59
C HIS A 12 29.13 7.12 -22.73
N GLN A 13 29.11 7.33 -21.41
CA GLN A 13 27.99 6.82 -20.61
C GLN A 13 26.75 7.62 -21.03
N VAL A 14 26.05 7.13 -22.07
CA VAL A 14 24.67 7.56 -22.31
C VAL A 14 23.87 7.09 -21.10
N ASP A 15 23.20 8.07 -20.53
CA ASP A 15 22.55 8.06 -19.24
C ASP A 15 21.49 6.96 -19.11
N GLN A 16 21.81 5.91 -18.37
CA GLN A 16 20.87 4.81 -18.10
C GLN A 16 19.67 5.25 -17.25
N THR A 17 19.78 6.39 -16.53
CA THR A 17 18.70 6.92 -15.69
C THR A 17 17.59 7.52 -16.56
N HIS A 18 17.95 8.34 -17.56
CA HIS A 18 17.00 8.90 -18.52
C HIS A 18 16.22 7.85 -19.31
N HIS A 19 16.87 6.75 -19.73
CA HIS A 19 16.19 5.67 -20.46
C HIS A 19 15.19 4.86 -19.62
N HIS A 20 15.34 4.86 -18.29
CA HIS A 20 14.44 4.16 -17.37
C HIS A 20 13.22 5.01 -16.98
N GLU A 21 13.42 6.32 -16.80
CA GLU A 21 12.35 7.28 -16.53
C GLU A 21 11.32 7.32 -17.67
N ASP A 22 11.79 7.37 -18.92
CA ASP A 22 10.91 7.39 -20.10
C ASP A 22 9.97 6.17 -20.14
N ARG A 23 10.48 4.96 -19.86
CA ARG A 23 9.66 3.74 -19.88
C ARG A 23 8.60 3.70 -18.78
N SER A 24 8.89 4.28 -17.61
CA SER A 24 7.93 4.33 -16.50
C SER A 24 6.80 5.31 -16.79
N PHE A 25 7.12 6.42 -17.46
CA PHE A 25 6.14 7.43 -17.82
C PHE A 25 5.25 7.01 -19.00
N GLU A 26 5.81 6.33 -20.01
CA GLU A 26 5.01 5.72 -21.09
C GLU A 26 4.04 4.67 -20.56
N ARG A 27 4.43 3.89 -19.54
CA ARG A 27 3.50 2.96 -18.87
C ARG A 27 2.34 3.70 -18.20
N LEU A 28 2.59 4.83 -17.54
CA LEU A 28 1.53 5.65 -16.96
C LEU A 28 0.56 6.18 -18.03
N LYS A 29 1.06 6.56 -19.22
CA LYS A 29 0.20 6.91 -20.37
C LYS A 29 -0.71 5.75 -20.76
N CYS A 30 -0.17 4.54 -20.86
CA CYS A 30 -0.97 3.35 -21.17
C CYS A 30 -2.04 3.10 -20.10
N LEU A 31 -1.70 3.20 -18.81
CA LEU A 31 -2.66 2.97 -17.71
C LEU A 31 -3.81 3.98 -17.69
N LEU A 32 -3.56 5.22 -18.14
CA LEU A 32 -4.55 6.28 -18.19
C LEU A 32 -5.39 6.27 -19.47
N ASN A 33 -5.05 5.45 -20.47
CA ASN A 33 -5.87 5.30 -21.66
C ASN A 33 -7.14 4.49 -21.32
N PRO A 34 -8.35 5.05 -21.51
CA PRO A 34 -9.62 4.38 -21.19
C PRO A 34 -9.84 3.05 -21.92
N HIS A 35 -9.11 2.81 -23.01
CA HIS A 35 -9.20 1.59 -23.81
C HIS A 35 -8.20 0.51 -23.38
N THR A 36 -7.31 0.79 -22.43
CA THR A 36 -6.36 -0.21 -21.92
C THR A 36 -7.07 -1.21 -21.03
N GLN A 37 -7.23 -2.44 -21.53
CA GLN A 37 -7.64 -3.57 -20.71
C GLN A 37 -6.41 -4.16 -20.03
N LEU A 38 -6.40 -4.13 -18.69
CA LEU A 38 -5.43 -4.85 -17.89
C LEU A 38 -6.10 -6.11 -17.38
N ASP A 39 -5.67 -7.28 -17.85
CA ASP A 39 -6.26 -8.57 -17.51
C ASP A 39 -6.33 -8.88 -16.00
N SER A 40 -5.59 -8.13 -15.17
CA SER A 40 -5.45 -8.36 -13.73
C SER A 40 -5.78 -7.16 -12.83
N TYR A 41 -6.10 -5.98 -13.39
CA TYR A 41 -6.34 -4.77 -12.59
C TYR A 41 -7.60 -4.05 -13.03
N GLN A 42 -8.49 -3.78 -12.07
CA GLN A 42 -9.65 -2.92 -12.29
C GLN A 42 -9.27 -1.48 -11.91
N ILE A 43 -8.95 -0.67 -12.90
CA ILE A 43 -8.60 0.74 -12.72
C ILE A 43 -9.83 1.60 -13.07
N HIS A 44 -10.24 2.44 -12.13
CA HIS A 44 -11.32 3.42 -12.33
C HIS A 44 -10.76 4.82 -12.15
N ILE A 45 -10.84 5.65 -13.19
CA ILE A 45 -10.36 7.03 -13.18
C ILE A 45 -11.52 7.93 -13.59
N GLU A 46 -11.99 8.77 -12.66
CA GLU A 46 -13.11 9.67 -12.90
C GLU A 46 -12.78 10.74 -13.95
N ASN A 47 -11.60 11.37 -13.85
CA ASN A 47 -11.15 12.41 -14.78
C ASN A 47 -9.71 12.15 -15.20
N VAL A 48 -9.55 11.62 -16.41
CA VAL A 48 -8.26 11.23 -17.00
C VAL A 48 -7.35 12.44 -17.18
N GLU A 49 -7.85 13.54 -17.73
CA GLU A 49 -7.06 14.76 -17.98
C GLU A 49 -6.53 15.37 -16.68
N ARG A 50 -7.37 15.51 -15.66
CA ARG A 50 -6.97 16.01 -14.34
C ARG A 50 -5.92 15.10 -13.70
N THR A 51 -6.06 13.79 -13.85
CA THR A 51 -5.10 12.81 -13.34
C THR A 51 -3.77 12.92 -14.06
N TRP A 52 -3.79 13.04 -15.39
CA TRP A 52 -2.61 13.26 -16.23
C TRP A 52 -1.83 14.52 -15.82
N ASN A 53 -2.53 15.65 -15.66
CA ASN A 53 -1.89 16.92 -15.29
C ASN A 53 -1.20 16.84 -13.92
N LYS A 54 -1.77 16.09 -12.96
CA LYS A 54 -1.12 15.83 -11.66
C LYS A 54 0.15 15.00 -11.82
N LEU A 55 0.12 13.93 -12.62
CA LEU A 55 1.30 13.09 -12.88
C LEU A 55 2.41 13.90 -13.55
N GLU A 56 2.09 14.71 -14.55
CA GLU A 56 3.05 15.56 -15.26
C GLU A 56 3.67 16.62 -14.34
N THR A 57 2.87 17.17 -13.43
CA THR A 57 3.36 18.10 -12.40
C THR A 57 4.38 17.41 -11.48
N MET A 58 4.06 16.21 -10.97
CA MET A 58 4.98 15.45 -10.12
C MET A 58 6.27 15.08 -10.86
N ARG A 59 6.15 14.63 -12.12
CA ARG A 59 7.31 14.31 -12.98
C ARG A 59 8.22 15.52 -13.19
N THR A 60 7.63 16.67 -13.53
CA THR A 60 8.39 17.90 -13.84
C THR A 60 9.04 18.50 -12.60
N ALA A 61 8.36 18.42 -11.44
CA ALA A 61 8.89 18.94 -10.18
C ALA A 61 10.06 18.10 -9.64
N GLY A 62 10.13 16.82 -10.02
CA GLY A 62 11.22 15.91 -9.66
C GLY A 62 11.08 15.31 -8.26
N PRO A 63 11.95 14.34 -7.92
CA PRO A 63 11.85 13.56 -6.68
C PRO A 63 12.03 14.42 -5.42
N ASP A 64 12.81 15.50 -5.48
CA ASP A 64 13.03 16.42 -4.36
C ASP A 64 11.76 17.17 -3.94
N ALA A 65 10.75 17.19 -4.81
CA ALA A 65 9.44 17.80 -4.58
C ALA A 65 8.33 16.76 -4.30
N LEU A 66 8.68 15.47 -4.15
CA LEU A 66 7.71 14.39 -3.95
C LEU A 66 7.73 13.88 -2.51
N GLU A 67 6.55 13.84 -1.89
CA GLU A 67 6.32 13.18 -0.61
C GLU A 67 5.24 12.10 -0.77
N VAL A 68 5.43 10.97 -0.09
CA VAL A 68 4.48 9.85 -0.10
C VAL A 68 3.84 9.72 1.27
N VAL A 69 2.51 9.93 1.32
CA VAL A 69 1.68 9.63 2.48
C VAL A 69 0.77 8.45 2.11
N SER A 70 0.87 7.36 2.86
CA SER A 70 0.10 6.14 2.61
C SER A 70 -0.50 5.60 3.90
N ASP A 71 -1.70 5.07 3.78
CA ASP A 71 -2.27 4.16 4.76
C ASP A 71 -1.55 2.79 4.70
N PHE A 72 -1.73 1.96 5.73
CA PHE A 72 -1.09 0.64 5.86
C PHE A 72 -2.06 -0.52 5.64
N ASP A 73 -3.11 -0.62 6.46
CA ASP A 73 -3.98 -1.81 6.49
C ASP A 73 -4.82 -1.90 5.23
N HIS A 74 -4.67 -3.00 4.50
CA HIS A 74 -5.32 -3.26 3.20
C HIS A 74 -4.96 -2.27 2.08
N THR A 75 -4.12 -1.28 2.36
CA THR A 75 -3.45 -0.39 1.40
C THR A 75 -2.06 -0.92 1.05
N MET A 76 -1.12 -0.90 2.01
CA MET A 76 0.19 -1.55 1.87
C MET A 76 0.10 -3.05 2.10
N SER A 77 -0.72 -3.51 3.04
CA SER A 77 -1.04 -4.93 3.18
C SER A 77 -2.13 -5.35 2.17
N LYS A 78 -2.15 -6.62 1.78
CA LYS A 78 -3.21 -7.15 0.92
C LYS A 78 -4.53 -7.18 1.70
N PHE A 79 -5.64 -7.09 0.99
CA PHE A 79 -6.96 -7.35 1.57
C PHE A 79 -7.21 -8.87 1.74
N ARG A 80 -6.82 -9.64 0.71
CA ARG A 80 -6.90 -11.11 0.70
C ARG A 80 -5.64 -11.70 0.05
N GLU A 81 -5.28 -12.91 0.48
CA GLU A 81 -4.31 -13.77 -0.19
C GLU A 81 -4.91 -15.16 -0.36
N ASN A 82 -4.88 -15.70 -1.59
CA ASN A 82 -5.45 -17.02 -1.92
C ASN A 82 -6.89 -17.21 -1.40
N GLY A 83 -7.71 -16.15 -1.47
CA GLY A 83 -9.09 -16.13 -0.98
C GLY A 83 -9.25 -15.89 0.53
N VAL A 84 -8.17 -16.00 1.32
CA VAL A 84 -8.18 -15.77 2.77
C VAL A 84 -8.01 -14.29 3.09
N LYS A 85 -8.81 -13.75 4.02
CA LYS A 85 -8.68 -12.36 4.47
C LYS A 85 -7.38 -12.20 5.27
N ILE A 86 -6.59 -11.19 4.93
CA ILE A 86 -5.37 -10.82 5.66
C ILE A 86 -5.76 -10.02 6.91
N PRO A 87 -5.09 -10.20 8.06
CA PRO A 87 -5.41 -9.40 9.26
C PRO A 87 -5.00 -7.94 9.07
N SER A 88 -5.74 -7.04 9.71
CA SER A 88 -5.28 -5.67 9.99
C SER A 88 -4.29 -5.67 11.16
N CYS A 89 -3.66 -4.52 11.45
CA CYS A 89 -2.81 -4.37 12.64
C CYS A 89 -3.54 -4.76 13.93
N HIS A 90 -4.81 -4.36 14.08
CA HIS A 90 -5.63 -4.76 15.23
C HIS A 90 -5.91 -6.27 15.24
N GLY A 91 -6.18 -6.86 14.07
CA GLY A 91 -6.34 -8.31 13.94
C GLY A 91 -5.11 -9.10 14.37
N ILE A 92 -3.90 -8.56 14.16
CA ILE A 92 -2.65 -9.19 14.63
C ILE A 92 -2.61 -9.23 16.17
N PHE A 93 -3.06 -8.18 16.86
CA PHE A 93 -3.16 -8.21 18.33
C PHE A 93 -4.12 -9.31 18.81
N GLU A 94 -5.28 -9.46 18.16
CA GLU A 94 -6.27 -10.48 18.52
C GLU A 94 -5.75 -11.92 18.34
N MET A 95 -4.78 -12.13 17.46
CA MET A 95 -4.11 -13.41 17.24
C MET A 95 -3.07 -13.75 18.32
N ASP A 96 -2.66 -12.78 19.14
CA ASP A 96 -1.63 -13.01 20.15
C ASP A 96 -2.12 -13.99 21.22
N PRO A 97 -1.36 -15.06 21.54
CA PRO A 97 -1.74 -16.02 22.58
C PRO A 97 -1.97 -15.42 23.97
N GLU A 98 -1.35 -14.26 24.27
CA GLU A 98 -1.52 -13.57 25.54
C GLU A 98 -2.83 -12.76 25.61
N VAL A 99 -3.51 -12.52 24.48
CA VAL A 99 -4.88 -12.01 24.51
C VAL A 99 -5.81 -13.13 24.98
N THR A 100 -6.47 -12.92 26.11
CA THR A 100 -7.39 -13.92 26.67
C THR A 100 -8.60 -14.14 25.77
N GLU A 101 -9.23 -15.32 25.85
CA GLU A 101 -10.46 -15.59 25.11
C GLU A 101 -11.58 -14.59 25.45
N LEU A 102 -11.69 -14.20 26.73
CA LEU A 102 -12.61 -13.16 27.17
C LEU A 102 -12.35 -11.82 26.46
N ALA A 103 -11.09 -11.41 26.35
CA ALA A 103 -10.71 -10.19 25.65
C ALA A 103 -11.03 -10.27 24.15
N ARG A 104 -10.69 -11.38 23.47
CA ARG A 104 -11.07 -11.63 22.08
C ARG A 104 -12.58 -11.54 21.86
N ASN A 105 -13.38 -12.13 22.74
CA ASN A 105 -14.84 -12.09 22.64
C ASN A 105 -15.38 -10.66 22.79
N LYS A 106 -14.79 -9.85 23.68
CA LYS A 106 -15.14 -8.42 23.80
C LYS A 106 -14.77 -7.63 22.54
N LEU A 107 -13.57 -7.83 22.01
CA LEU A 107 -13.11 -7.16 20.78
C LEU A 107 -14.00 -7.53 19.59
N LYS A 108 -14.36 -8.81 19.45
CA LYS A 108 -15.31 -9.28 18.45
C LYS A 108 -16.67 -8.62 18.59
N ALA A 109 -17.21 -8.52 19.81
CA ALA A 109 -18.50 -7.87 20.06
C ALA A 109 -18.47 -6.36 19.73
N LEU A 110 -17.34 -5.68 19.96
CA LEU A 110 -17.15 -4.30 19.50
C LEU A 110 -17.21 -4.24 17.97
N THR A 111 -16.46 -5.09 17.28
CA THR A 111 -16.47 -5.13 15.80
C THR A 111 -17.87 -5.39 15.26
N GLU A 112 -18.61 -6.36 15.81
CA GLU A 112 -19.99 -6.66 15.40
C GLU A 112 -20.94 -5.45 15.57
N ARG A 113 -20.70 -4.61 16.59
CA ARG A 113 -21.48 -3.41 16.85
C ARG A 113 -21.11 -2.23 15.96
N TYR A 114 -19.83 -1.93 15.81
CA TYR A 114 -19.37 -0.68 15.22
C TYR A 114 -19.04 -0.80 13.73
N PHE A 115 -18.66 -1.98 13.23
CA PHE A 115 -18.36 -2.18 11.80
C PHE A 115 -19.55 -1.83 10.89
N PRO A 116 -20.82 -2.20 11.20
CA PRO A 116 -21.95 -1.77 10.39
C PRO A 116 -22.13 -0.25 10.36
N ILE A 117 -21.77 0.46 11.45
CA ILE A 117 -21.86 1.92 11.55
C ILE A 117 -20.78 2.59 10.70
N GLU A 118 -19.55 2.08 10.75
CA GLU A 118 -18.41 2.58 9.95
C GLU A 118 -18.76 2.58 8.44
N PHE A 119 -19.32 1.47 7.98
CA PHE A 119 -19.62 1.25 6.56
C PHE A 119 -21.03 1.68 6.12
N ASP A 120 -21.85 2.26 7.01
CA ASP A 120 -23.21 2.71 6.65
C ASP A 120 -23.16 3.89 5.67
N PRO A 121 -23.60 3.74 4.40
CA PRO A 121 -23.56 4.84 3.43
C PRO A 121 -24.62 5.92 3.70
N ALA A 122 -25.64 5.63 4.51
CA ALA A 122 -26.71 6.57 4.84
C ALA A 122 -26.36 7.49 6.01
N LEU A 123 -25.37 7.11 6.82
CA LEU A 123 -24.94 7.89 7.98
C LEU A 123 -23.85 8.90 7.58
N PRO A 124 -24.01 10.20 7.88
CA PRO A 124 -22.96 11.21 7.68
C PRO A 124 -21.67 10.86 8.43
N VAL A 125 -20.53 11.31 7.91
CA VAL A 125 -19.22 11.05 8.53
C VAL A 125 -19.17 11.65 9.93
N GLU A 126 -19.73 12.83 10.11
CA GLU A 126 -19.78 13.58 11.37
C GLU A 126 -20.48 12.78 12.47
N ASP A 127 -21.53 12.04 12.12
CA ASP A 127 -22.30 11.22 13.03
C ASP A 127 -21.57 9.90 13.35
N LYS A 128 -20.69 9.41 12.47
CA LYS A 128 -19.85 8.22 12.70
C LYS A 128 -18.68 8.48 13.64
N ILE A 129 -18.12 9.68 13.62
CA ILE A 129 -16.92 10.05 14.41
C ILE A 129 -17.04 9.64 15.89
N PRO A 130 -18.09 10.00 16.65
CA PRO A 130 -18.17 9.63 18.06
C PRO A 130 -18.21 8.11 18.27
N HIS A 131 -18.82 7.36 17.34
CA HIS A 131 -18.83 5.90 17.39
C HIS A 131 -17.44 5.30 17.14
N MET A 132 -16.68 5.84 16.19
CA MET A 132 -15.31 5.39 15.92
C MET A 132 -14.38 5.69 17.08
N ILE A 133 -14.51 6.87 17.72
CA ILE A 133 -13.74 7.21 18.92
C ILE A 133 -14.01 6.20 20.03
N ASP A 134 -15.29 5.92 20.32
CA ASP A 134 -15.69 4.98 21.37
C ASP A 134 -15.19 3.56 21.08
N TRP A 135 -15.34 3.11 19.83
CA TRP A 135 -14.85 1.80 19.40
C TRP A 135 -13.34 1.66 19.60
N TRP A 136 -12.54 2.54 19.00
CA TRP A 136 -11.08 2.45 19.05
C TRP A 136 -10.55 2.66 20.47
N SER A 137 -11.14 3.58 21.24
CA SER A 137 -10.73 3.80 22.64
C SER A 137 -10.98 2.57 23.50
N THR A 138 -12.15 1.95 23.37
CA THR A 138 -12.51 0.75 24.14
C THR A 138 -11.67 -0.46 23.72
N ALA A 139 -11.48 -0.65 22.41
CA ALA A 139 -10.68 -1.75 21.88
C ALA A 139 -9.21 -1.66 22.35
N HIS A 140 -8.61 -0.46 22.27
CA HIS A 140 -7.26 -0.24 22.78
C HIS A 140 -7.15 -0.49 24.29
N GLN A 141 -8.13 -0.06 25.08
CA GLN A 141 -8.10 -0.32 26.53
C GLN A 141 -8.11 -1.83 26.83
N ILE A 142 -8.93 -2.61 26.11
CA ILE A 142 -8.96 -4.08 26.27
C ILE A 142 -7.59 -4.70 25.94
N ILE A 143 -6.93 -4.25 24.86
CA ILE A 143 -5.59 -4.75 24.48
C ILE A 143 -4.55 -4.37 25.54
N VAL A 144 -4.57 -3.12 26.04
CA VAL A 144 -3.66 -2.65 27.10
C VAL A 144 -3.84 -3.47 28.38
N ASP A 145 -5.08 -3.77 28.76
CA ASP A 145 -5.39 -4.58 29.95
C ASP A 145 -4.88 -6.02 29.85
N CYS A 146 -4.66 -6.54 28.64
CA CYS A 146 -4.02 -7.85 28.44
C CYS A 146 -2.52 -7.85 28.76
N ARG A 147 -1.88 -6.67 28.86
CA ARG A 147 -0.46 -6.50 29.23
C ARG A 147 0.50 -7.35 28.39
N LEU A 148 0.29 -7.33 27.08
CA LEU A 148 1.06 -8.13 26.12
C LEU A 148 2.55 -7.83 26.23
N HIS A 149 3.35 -8.89 26.27
CA HIS A 149 4.79 -8.77 26.22
C HIS A 149 5.24 -8.46 24.79
N ARG A 150 6.13 -7.47 24.64
CA ARG A 150 6.71 -7.10 23.33
C ARG A 150 7.27 -8.32 22.57
N LYS A 151 7.92 -9.25 23.28
CA LYS A 151 8.49 -10.47 22.68
C LYS A 151 7.42 -11.44 22.16
N ALA A 152 6.28 -11.56 22.85
CA ALA A 152 5.15 -12.36 22.38
C ALA A 152 4.56 -11.72 21.11
N LEU A 153 4.33 -10.40 21.14
CA LEU A 153 3.83 -9.67 19.99
C LEU A 153 4.77 -9.76 18.77
N GLU A 154 6.08 -9.66 18.97
CA GLU A 154 7.07 -9.88 17.90
C GLU A 154 6.94 -11.26 17.26
N LYS A 155 6.66 -12.29 18.06
CA LYS A 155 6.41 -13.65 17.55
C LYS A 155 5.10 -13.69 16.77
N THR A 156 4.04 -13.11 17.32
CA THR A 156 2.73 -13.02 16.68
C THR A 156 2.82 -12.33 15.32
N VAL A 157 3.54 -11.20 15.22
CA VAL A 157 3.77 -10.50 13.94
C VAL A 157 4.51 -11.38 12.93
N ARG A 158 5.50 -12.17 13.36
CA ARG A 158 6.21 -13.11 12.44
C ARG A 158 5.30 -14.24 11.94
N GLU A 159 4.30 -14.63 12.72
CA GLU A 159 3.43 -15.78 12.46
C GLU A 159 2.04 -15.40 11.93
N CYS A 160 1.71 -14.10 11.84
CA CYS A 160 0.36 -13.61 11.53
C CYS A 160 -0.09 -13.78 10.07
N ASN A 161 0.77 -14.30 9.18
CA ASN A 161 0.52 -14.41 7.75
C ASN A 161 0.12 -13.08 7.08
N LEU A 162 0.55 -11.94 7.62
CA LEU A 162 0.40 -10.64 6.96
C LEU A 162 1.17 -10.65 5.63
N VAL A 163 0.48 -10.30 4.54
CA VAL A 163 1.09 -10.22 3.21
C VAL A 163 1.07 -8.77 2.75
N LEU A 164 2.24 -8.21 2.48
CA LEU A 164 2.36 -6.90 1.86
C LEU A 164 2.05 -6.99 0.35
N ARG A 165 1.46 -5.94 -0.21
CA ARG A 165 1.35 -5.77 -1.66
C ARG A 165 2.76 -5.59 -2.21
N TYR A 166 3.22 -6.55 -3.00
CA TYR A 166 4.45 -6.38 -3.75
C TYR A 166 4.23 -5.33 -4.84
N ALA A 167 5.20 -4.43 -5.00
CA ALA A 167 5.29 -3.59 -6.19
C ALA A 167 5.63 -4.47 -7.39
N HIS A 168 4.62 -4.98 -8.08
CA HIS A 168 4.75 -5.74 -9.33
C HIS A 168 5.36 -4.93 -10.49
N ALA A 169 5.70 -3.66 -10.29
CA ALA A 169 6.14 -2.74 -11.34
C ALA A 169 7.43 -3.16 -12.07
N TYR A 170 8.26 -4.04 -11.48
CA TYR A 170 9.54 -4.44 -12.07
C TYR A 170 9.56 -5.76 -12.84
N GLN A 171 8.72 -6.74 -12.53
CA GLN A 171 8.87 -8.09 -13.08
C GLN A 171 7.73 -8.58 -13.99
N SER A 172 6.50 -8.09 -13.82
CA SER A 172 5.35 -8.55 -14.63
C SER A 172 4.94 -7.60 -15.76
N ILE A 173 5.71 -6.52 -15.99
CA ILE A 173 5.46 -5.54 -17.07
C ILE A 173 6.63 -5.55 -18.08
N GLN A 174 7.47 -6.59 -18.07
CA GLN A 174 8.36 -6.88 -19.20
C GLN A 174 7.63 -7.59 -20.35
N SER A 175 6.37 -8.01 -20.15
CA SER A 175 5.54 -8.64 -21.18
C SER A 175 4.64 -7.66 -21.94
N PHE A 176 4.67 -6.36 -21.61
CA PHE A 176 4.09 -5.32 -22.48
C PHE A 176 5.16 -4.91 -23.49
N ASP A 177 5.53 -5.86 -24.34
CA ASP A 177 6.21 -5.53 -25.60
C ASP A 177 5.19 -4.87 -26.51
N LEU A 178 5.49 -3.61 -26.86
CA LEU A 178 5.10 -2.93 -28.10
C LEU A 178 3.59 -2.76 -28.34
N CYS A 179 3.10 -1.57 -28.00
CA CYS A 179 2.33 -0.83 -28.99
C CYS A 179 3.31 -0.10 -29.92
#